data_AF-A0A2H5X3P9-F1
#
_entry.id   AF-A0A2H5X3P9-F1
#
_cell.length_a   1.000
_cell.length_b   1.000
_cell.length_c   1.000
_cell.angle_alpha   90.00
_cell.angle_beta   90.00
_cell.angle_gamma   90.00
#
_symmetry.space_group_name_H-M   'P 1'
#
loop_
_entity.id
_entity.type
_entity.pdbx_description
1 polymer ?
#
loop_
_entity_poly.entity_id
_entity_poly.type
_entity_poly.pdbx_seq_one_letter_code
_entity_poly.pdbx_strand_id
1 'polypeptide(L)'
;MKEGQQFVLDTEPESITLDDWCSQGYPFYCGSQRFTWEVRLPGEAQRVVLECQKPHAPVCSVHVNGQYAGLLAWHPYEVDITDLVHEGENEITVEVFTSPRNLLGPLHHQQGELYGVGPESFTAGDAWTDEYRFVPYGLLTPPRILIYE
;
A
#
# COMPACT_ATOMS: atom_id res chain seq x y z
N MET A 1 16.56 21.83 -10.72
CA MET A 1 15.15 21.39 -10.91
C MET A 1 14.78 21.76 -12.34
N LYS A 2 13.95 21.00 -13.08
CA LYS A 2 13.25 21.66 -14.20
C LYS A 2 12.46 22.81 -13.58
N GLU A 3 12.63 24.03 -14.10
CA GLU A 3 11.85 25.18 -13.64
C GLU A 3 10.36 24.80 -13.67
N GLY A 4 9.69 24.86 -12.50
CA GLY A 4 8.23 24.81 -12.44
C GLY A 4 7.56 23.60 -11.77
N GLN A 5 8.28 22.58 -11.28
CA GLN A 5 7.61 21.55 -10.45
C GLN A 5 7.47 22.04 -9.01
N GLN A 6 6.28 22.49 -8.66
CA GLN A 6 5.90 22.91 -7.31
C GLN A 6 4.91 21.92 -6.73
N PHE A 7 5.06 21.60 -5.44
CA PHE A 7 4.05 20.92 -4.67
C PHE A 7 3.29 21.94 -3.84
N VAL A 8 1.97 21.88 -3.91
CA VAL A 8 1.08 22.78 -3.19
C VAL A 8 0.19 21.96 -2.27
N LEU A 9 -0.28 22.59 -1.20
CA LEU A 9 -1.41 22.05 -0.45
C LEU A 9 -2.67 22.38 -1.26
N ASP A 10 -3.48 21.36 -1.50
CA ASP A 10 -4.74 21.47 -2.23
C ASP A 10 -5.85 20.75 -1.44
N THR A 11 -7.09 20.84 -1.91
CA THR A 11 -8.19 20.08 -1.35
C THR A 11 -7.93 18.58 -1.47
N GLU A 12 -8.31 17.82 -0.44
CA GLU A 12 -8.19 16.37 -0.45
C GLU A 12 -9.03 15.76 -1.57
N PRO A 13 -8.48 14.84 -2.39
CA PRO A 13 -9.24 14.08 -3.36
C PRO A 13 -10.44 13.37 -2.73
N GLU A 14 -11.61 13.44 -3.36
CA GLU A 14 -12.83 12.76 -2.87
C GLU A 14 -12.72 11.23 -2.91
N SER A 15 -11.86 10.70 -3.79
CA SER A 15 -11.60 9.26 -3.91
C SER A 15 -10.21 9.01 -4.46
N ILE A 16 -9.71 7.80 -4.21
CA ILE A 16 -8.49 7.26 -4.82
C ILE A 16 -8.78 5.90 -5.45
N THR A 17 -8.03 5.55 -6.48
CA THR A 17 -8.07 4.26 -7.16
C THR A 17 -6.98 3.32 -6.63
N LEU A 18 -7.02 2.07 -7.08
CA LEU A 18 -5.97 1.07 -6.86
C LEU A 18 -4.75 1.33 -7.78
N ASP A 19 -4.26 2.57 -7.79
CA ASP A 19 -3.07 3.04 -8.54
C ASP A 19 -2.06 3.71 -7.59
N ASP A 20 -0.91 4.15 -8.12
CA ASP A 20 0.13 4.80 -7.33
C ASP A 20 -0.38 6.11 -6.72
N TRP A 21 -0.37 6.16 -5.40
CA TRP A 21 -0.79 7.32 -4.60
C TRP A 21 -0.01 8.58 -4.95
N CYS A 22 1.24 8.46 -5.41
CA CYS A 22 2.04 9.63 -5.80
C CYS A 22 1.40 10.41 -6.96
N SER A 23 0.84 9.69 -7.94
CA SER A 23 0.10 10.31 -9.06
C SER A 23 -1.29 10.82 -8.68
N GLN A 24 -1.78 10.47 -7.50
CA GLN A 24 -3.12 10.79 -7.01
C GLN A 24 -3.14 11.90 -5.96
N GLY A 25 -2.07 12.69 -5.85
CA GLY A 25 -1.99 13.83 -4.93
C GLY A 25 -1.36 13.50 -3.57
N TYR A 26 -0.85 12.29 -3.36
CA TYR A 26 -0.23 11.85 -2.11
C TYR A 26 1.28 11.54 -2.22
N PRO A 27 2.11 12.32 -2.93
CA PRO A 27 3.51 11.96 -3.16
C PRO A 27 4.34 11.91 -1.87
N PHE A 28 4.02 12.73 -0.86
CA PHE A 28 4.72 12.78 0.44
C PHE A 28 3.94 12.13 1.59
N TYR A 29 2.85 11.42 1.29
CA TYR A 29 1.96 10.91 2.34
C TYR A 29 2.65 9.84 3.20
N CYS A 30 2.70 10.09 4.51
CA CYS A 30 3.27 9.22 5.52
C CYS A 30 2.19 8.86 6.55
N GLY A 31 1.47 7.77 6.32
CA GLY A 31 0.30 7.38 7.10
C GLY A 31 -0.29 6.06 6.62
N SER A 32 -1.61 5.90 6.72
CA SER A 32 -2.31 4.73 6.22
C SER A 32 -3.66 5.08 5.59
N GLN A 33 -4.04 4.29 4.58
CA GLN A 33 -5.37 4.38 3.97
C GLN A 33 -6.06 3.02 3.98
N ARG A 34 -7.38 3.03 4.16
CA ARG A 34 -8.22 1.83 4.23
C ARG A 34 -9.00 1.66 2.93
N PHE A 35 -8.92 0.47 2.36
CA PHE A 35 -9.80 0.03 1.28
C PHE A 35 -10.72 -1.03 1.81
N THR A 36 -12.03 -0.83 1.60
CA THR A 36 -13.07 -1.71 2.13
C THR A 36 -13.92 -2.23 0.98
N TRP A 37 -14.20 -3.53 1.01
CA TRP A 37 -15.08 -4.20 0.06
C TRP A 37 -16.14 -4.99 0.81
N GLU A 38 -17.36 -4.98 0.28
CA GLU A 38 -18.41 -5.92 0.65
C GLU A 38 -18.35 -7.12 -0.30
N VAL A 39 -18.22 -8.32 0.27
CA VAL A 39 -18.13 -9.57 -0.48
C VAL A 39 -19.16 -10.56 0.02
N ARG A 40 -19.75 -11.35 -0.89
CA ARG A 40 -20.72 -12.38 -0.53
C ARG A 40 -20.09 -13.76 -0.65
N LEU A 41 -20.02 -14.49 0.47
CA LEU A 41 -19.39 -15.81 0.57
C LEU A 41 -20.43 -16.93 0.73
N PRO A 42 -20.16 -18.14 0.20
CA PRO A 42 -21.02 -19.31 0.40
C PRO A 42 -20.97 -19.81 1.86
N GLY A 43 -22.03 -20.48 2.32
CA GLY A 43 -22.18 -20.93 3.72
C GLY A 43 -21.54 -22.27 4.09
N GLU A 44 -20.65 -22.79 3.25
CA GLU A 44 -20.00 -24.07 3.52
C GLU A 44 -18.69 -23.86 4.31
N ALA A 45 -18.36 -24.81 5.17
CA ALA A 45 -17.11 -24.83 5.93
C ALA A 45 -15.93 -25.04 4.99
N GLN A 46 -15.46 -23.96 4.39
CA GLN A 46 -14.38 -23.90 3.41
C GLN A 46 -13.28 -23.03 4.00
N ARG A 47 -12.02 -23.42 3.77
CA ARG A 47 -10.90 -22.55 4.16
C ARG A 47 -10.90 -21.34 3.23
N VAL A 48 -10.94 -20.13 3.80
CA VAL A 48 -11.00 -18.87 3.06
C VAL A 48 -9.72 -18.09 3.32
N VAL A 49 -9.00 -17.74 2.25
CA VAL A 49 -7.75 -16.98 2.31
C VAL A 49 -7.89 -15.71 1.50
N LEU A 50 -7.53 -14.57 2.10
CA LEU A 50 -7.31 -13.33 1.37
C LEU A 50 -5.87 -13.31 0.86
N GLU A 51 -5.70 -13.11 -0.44
CA GLU A 51 -4.41 -13.06 -1.11
C GLU A 51 -4.24 -11.72 -1.83
N CYS A 52 -3.06 -11.13 -1.72
CA CYS A 52 -2.66 -9.96 -2.48
C CYS A 52 -1.45 -10.29 -3.37
N GLN A 53 -1.29 -9.54 -4.48
CA GLN A 53 0.05 -9.40 -5.05
C GLN A 53 0.93 -8.59 -4.07
N LYS A 54 2.25 -8.58 -4.30
CA LYS A 54 3.18 -7.79 -3.49
C LYS A 54 2.67 -6.35 -3.34
N PRO A 55 2.31 -5.91 -2.13
CA PRO A 55 1.84 -4.54 -1.94
C PRO A 55 2.95 -3.54 -2.23
N HIS A 56 2.59 -2.37 -2.76
CA HIS A 56 3.48 -1.21 -2.81
C HIS A 56 3.43 -0.49 -1.47
N ALA A 57 3.86 -1.18 -0.43
CA ALA A 57 3.84 -0.74 0.95
C ALA A 57 4.79 -1.62 1.78
N PRO A 58 5.39 -1.10 2.88
CA PRO A 58 6.11 -1.92 3.85
C PRO A 58 5.22 -3.01 4.48
N VAL A 59 3.94 -2.71 4.72
CA VAL A 59 2.99 -3.64 5.34
C VAL A 59 1.55 -3.21 5.04
N CYS A 60 0.65 -4.19 4.95
CA CYS A 60 -0.78 -3.97 5.05
C CYS A 60 -1.36 -4.80 6.21
N SER A 61 -2.42 -4.31 6.86
CA SER A 61 -3.21 -5.11 7.80
C SER A 61 -4.57 -5.46 7.20
N VAL A 62 -5.02 -6.68 7.42
CA VAL A 62 -6.32 -7.19 6.98
C VAL A 62 -7.27 -7.21 8.17
N HIS A 63 -8.50 -6.73 7.94
CA HIS A 63 -9.60 -6.79 8.89
C HIS A 63 -10.82 -7.39 8.19
N VAL A 64 -11.56 -8.23 8.90
CA VAL A 64 -12.79 -8.88 8.43
C VAL A 64 -13.89 -8.59 9.43
N ASN A 65 -15.00 -8.01 8.98
CA ASN A 65 -16.14 -7.63 9.82
C ASN A 65 -15.70 -6.79 11.03
N GLY A 66 -14.77 -5.84 10.80
CA GLY A 66 -14.16 -4.99 11.83
C GLY A 66 -13.14 -5.66 12.76
N GLN A 67 -12.87 -6.96 12.60
CA GLN A 67 -11.90 -7.71 13.41
C GLN A 67 -10.56 -7.88 12.68
N TYR A 68 -9.46 -7.68 13.39
CA TYR A 68 -8.12 -7.86 12.85
C TYR A 68 -7.85 -9.34 12.49
N ALA A 69 -7.43 -9.58 11.25
CA ALA A 69 -7.19 -10.92 10.72
C ALA A 69 -5.70 -11.25 10.56
N GLY A 70 -4.85 -10.26 10.28
CA GLY A 70 -3.43 -10.50 10.08
C GLY A 70 -2.71 -9.40 9.31
N LEU A 71 -1.44 -9.63 9.00
CA LEU A 71 -0.60 -8.74 8.20
C LEU A 71 -0.21 -9.38 6.86
N LEU A 72 -0.14 -8.54 5.83
CA LEU A 72 0.50 -8.83 4.55
C LEU A 72 1.88 -8.16 4.58
N ALA A 73 2.84 -8.77 5.27
CA ALA A 73 4.17 -8.19 5.50
C ALA A 73 5.29 -8.93 4.74
N TRP A 74 5.09 -10.20 4.39
CA TRP A 74 6.06 -11.02 3.68
C TRP A 74 5.34 -11.97 2.72
N HIS A 75 6.09 -12.50 1.75
CA HIS A 75 5.58 -13.53 0.85
C HIS A 75 5.43 -14.88 1.57
N PRO A 76 4.39 -15.69 1.27
CA PRO A 76 3.22 -15.34 0.47
C PRO A 76 2.35 -14.27 1.15
N TYR A 77 1.86 -13.31 0.36
CA TYR A 77 1.04 -12.20 0.87
C TYR A 77 -0.40 -12.69 1.02
N GLU A 78 -0.60 -13.54 2.03
CA GLU A 78 -1.84 -14.23 2.31
C GLU A 78 -2.21 -14.10 3.79
N VAL A 79 -3.50 -13.98 4.07
CA VAL A 79 -4.08 -14.06 5.41
C VAL A 79 -5.23 -15.06 5.39
N ASP A 80 -5.16 -16.05 6.27
CA ASP A 80 -6.27 -16.97 6.50
C ASP A 80 -7.36 -16.22 7.28
N ILE A 81 -8.54 -16.09 6.67
CA ILE A 81 -9.68 -15.36 7.23
C ILE A 81 -10.85 -16.28 7.59
N THR A 82 -10.64 -17.60 7.54
CA THR A 82 -11.68 -18.63 7.68
C THR A 82 -12.56 -18.41 8.92
N ASP A 83 -11.95 -18.13 10.07
CA ASP A 83 -12.67 -18.01 11.34
C ASP A 83 -13.39 -16.65 11.52
N LEU A 84 -13.17 -15.69 10.62
CA LEU A 84 -13.71 -14.33 10.73
C LEU A 84 -14.83 -14.04 9.74
N VAL A 85 -14.96 -14.88 8.71
CA VAL A 85 -16.02 -14.78 7.71
C VAL A 85 -17.26 -15.57 8.12
N HIS A 86 -18.40 -15.23 7.54
CA HIS A 86 -19.65 -15.98 7.69
C HIS A 86 -20.39 -16.11 6.35
N GLU A 87 -21.42 -16.97 6.30
CA GLU A 87 -22.29 -17.06 5.13
C GLU A 87 -22.91 -15.69 4.81
N GLY A 88 -22.97 -15.36 3.52
CA GLY A 88 -23.54 -14.11 3.06
C GLY A 88 -22.52 -12.99 3.03
N GLU A 89 -22.95 -11.79 3.42
CA GLU A 89 -22.20 -10.55 3.21
C GLU A 89 -21.16 -10.33 4.30
N ASN A 90 -19.91 -10.08 3.90
CA ASN A 90 -18.80 -9.80 4.79
C ASN A 90 -18.12 -8.51 4.36
N GLU A 91 -17.66 -7.74 5.33
CA GLU A 91 -16.81 -6.57 5.09
C GLU A 91 -15.34 -6.98 5.18
N ILE A 92 -14.58 -6.73 4.11
CA ILE A 92 -13.14 -6.97 4.06
C ILE A 92 -12.43 -5.62 3.94
N THR A 93 -11.56 -5.31 4.89
CA THR A 93 -10.77 -4.08 4.87
C THR A 93 -9.28 -4.39 4.81
N VAL A 94 -8.58 -3.77 3.86
CA VAL A 94 -7.11 -3.76 3.80
C VAL A 94 -6.64 -2.34 4.10
N GLU A 95 -5.93 -2.19 5.22
CA GLU A 95 -5.26 -0.94 5.58
C GLU A 95 -3.81 -0.99 5.10
N VAL A 96 -3.45 -0.06 4.22
CA VAL A 96 -2.13 0.03 3.59
C VAL A 96 -1.32 1.11 4.30
N PHE A 97 -0.15 0.77 4.82
CA PHE A 97 0.71 1.70 5.55
C PHE A 97 1.87 2.16 4.66
N THR A 98 2.15 3.45 4.58
CA THR A 98 3.35 3.95 3.93
C THR A 98 4.51 4.05 4.91
N SER A 99 5.72 4.22 4.37
CA SER A 99 6.88 4.59 5.19
C SER A 99 7.21 6.07 4.98
N PRO A 100 8.05 6.67 5.84
CA PRO A 100 8.59 8.01 5.59
C PRO A 100 9.49 8.13 4.35
N ARG A 101 9.70 7.07 3.54
CA ARG A 101 10.64 7.09 2.39
C ARG A 101 10.35 8.22 1.40
N ASN A 102 9.09 8.54 1.10
CA ASN A 102 8.82 9.68 0.22
C ASN A 102 8.78 11.02 0.95
N LEU A 103 8.66 11.05 2.27
CA LEU A 103 8.65 12.28 3.06
C LEU A 103 10.05 12.75 3.45
N LEU A 104 10.91 11.83 3.90
CA LEU A 104 12.21 12.09 4.54
C LEU A 104 13.34 11.25 3.93
N GLY A 105 13.10 10.49 2.85
CA GLY A 105 14.11 9.65 2.24
C GLY A 105 15.06 10.39 1.28
N PRO A 106 16.01 9.66 0.67
CA PRO A 106 16.93 10.20 -0.33
C PRO A 106 16.21 10.48 -1.66
N LEU A 107 15.34 11.48 -1.68
CA LEU A 107 14.45 11.83 -2.79
C LEU A 107 15.17 12.26 -4.07
N HIS A 108 16.43 12.66 -3.96
CA HIS A 108 17.24 13.17 -5.06
C HIS A 108 18.27 12.16 -5.58
N HIS A 109 18.19 10.90 -5.14
CA HIS A 109 19.07 9.86 -5.62
C HIS A 109 18.51 9.22 -6.90
N GLN A 110 19.24 9.26 -8.01
CA GLN A 110 18.79 8.80 -9.33
C GLN A 110 18.30 7.34 -9.35
N GLN A 111 18.86 6.47 -8.50
CA GLN A 111 18.42 5.07 -8.37
C GLN A 111 17.02 4.90 -7.75
N GLY A 112 16.43 5.94 -7.15
CA GLY A 112 15.12 5.86 -6.51
C GLY A 112 15.15 5.06 -5.22
N GLU A 113 14.64 3.82 -5.23
CA GLU A 113 14.61 2.96 -4.06
C GLU A 113 15.94 2.24 -3.87
N LEU A 114 16.62 2.53 -2.76
CA LEU A 114 17.91 1.93 -2.42
C LEU A 114 17.71 0.72 -1.51
N TYR A 115 18.52 -0.32 -1.71
CA TYR A 115 18.54 -1.49 -0.81
C TYR A 115 19.02 -1.17 0.61
N GLY A 116 19.73 -0.07 0.78
CA GLY A 116 20.17 0.45 2.07
C GLY A 116 20.29 1.96 2.01
N VAL A 117 19.90 2.62 3.11
CA VAL A 117 19.93 4.09 3.23
C VAL A 117 20.94 4.47 4.30
N GLY A 118 21.86 5.37 3.95
CA GLY A 118 22.83 5.96 4.86
C GLY A 118 23.09 7.42 4.50
N PRO A 119 23.99 8.13 5.21
CA PRO A 119 24.26 9.55 4.97
C PRO A 119 24.58 9.88 3.51
N GLU A 120 25.37 9.06 2.82
CA GLU A 120 25.72 9.27 1.41
C GLU A 120 24.54 9.12 0.43
N SER A 121 23.47 8.44 0.85
CA SER A 121 22.25 8.36 0.05
C SER A 121 21.58 9.73 -0.12
N PHE A 122 21.75 10.63 0.86
CA PHE A 122 21.12 11.96 0.86
C PHE A 122 21.92 13.00 0.09
N THR A 123 23.23 12.83 -0.01
CA THR A 123 24.10 13.68 -0.82
C THR A 123 24.14 13.22 -2.27
N ALA A 124 23.96 11.90 -2.49
CA ALA A 124 23.88 11.21 -3.78
C ALA A 124 25.06 11.40 -4.76
N GLY A 125 26.02 12.29 -4.48
CA GLY A 125 27.21 12.53 -5.30
C GLY A 125 26.87 12.69 -6.79
N ASP A 126 27.55 11.92 -7.63
CA ASP A 126 27.31 11.88 -9.09
C ASP A 126 25.92 11.32 -9.46
N ALA A 127 25.26 10.60 -8.54
CA ALA A 127 23.90 10.10 -8.69
C ALA A 127 22.84 11.12 -8.22
N TRP A 128 23.21 12.36 -7.88
CA TRP A 128 22.25 13.41 -7.57
C TRP A 128 21.38 13.77 -8.78
N THR A 129 20.12 14.08 -8.52
CA THR A 129 19.21 14.72 -9.47
C THR A 129 18.32 15.70 -8.74
N ASP A 130 18.08 16.84 -9.37
CA ASP A 130 17.14 17.83 -8.84
C ASP A 130 15.67 17.39 -8.96
N GLU A 131 15.39 16.29 -9.65
CA GLU A 131 14.05 15.70 -9.73
C GLU A 131 13.75 14.86 -8.49
N TYR A 132 12.51 14.89 -8.02
CA TYR A 132 12.06 13.98 -6.97
C TYR A 132 11.92 12.55 -7.52
N ARG A 133 12.52 11.59 -6.81
CA ARG A 133 12.48 10.16 -7.07
C ARG A 133 11.62 9.48 -6.01
N PHE A 134 10.31 9.61 -6.20
CA PHE A 134 9.30 8.94 -5.40
C PHE A 134 9.31 7.44 -5.67
N VAL A 135 9.02 6.67 -4.63
CA VAL A 135 8.68 5.25 -4.75
C VAL A 135 7.16 5.11 -4.78
N PRO A 136 6.61 4.20 -5.59
CA PRO A 136 5.17 3.99 -5.64
C PRO A 136 4.63 3.52 -4.30
N TYR A 137 3.47 4.03 -3.91
CA TYR A 137 2.73 3.57 -2.74
C TYR A 137 1.28 3.23 -3.10
N GLY A 138 0.74 2.20 -2.44
CA GLY A 138 -0.66 1.83 -2.53
C GLY A 138 -0.91 0.33 -2.71
N LEU A 139 -2.20 0.00 -2.81
CA LEU A 139 -2.64 -1.34 -3.19
C LEU A 139 -2.95 -1.33 -4.70
N LEU A 140 -1.93 -1.63 -5.52
CA LEU A 140 -2.03 -1.44 -6.97
C LEU A 140 -2.79 -2.55 -7.70
N THR A 141 -3.19 -3.58 -6.97
CA THR A 141 -3.99 -4.68 -7.48
C THR A 141 -5.02 -5.07 -6.44
N PRO A 142 -6.26 -5.35 -6.82
CA PRO A 142 -7.28 -5.77 -5.88
C PRO A 142 -6.88 -7.08 -5.19
N PRO A 143 -7.21 -7.25 -3.89
CA PRO A 143 -7.06 -8.52 -3.21
C PRO A 143 -7.98 -9.57 -3.84
N ARG A 144 -7.60 -10.84 -3.74
CA ARG A 144 -8.36 -11.99 -4.17
C ARG A 144 -8.82 -12.79 -2.96
N ILE A 145 -10.00 -13.37 -3.05
CA ILE A 145 -10.47 -14.36 -2.09
C ILE A 145 -10.29 -15.73 -2.73
N LEU A 146 -9.52 -16.59 -2.06
CA LEU A 146 -9.32 -17.97 -2.41
C LEU A 146 -10.17 -18.83 -1.48
N ILE A 147 -11.00 -19.68 -2.06
CA ILE A 147 -11.88 -20.60 -1.34
C ILE A 147 -11.40 -22.01 -1.65
N TYR A 148 -11.02 -22.74 -0.60
CA TYR A 148 -10.56 -24.13 -0.69
C TYR A 148 -11.68 -25.06 -0.22
N GLU A 149 -11.84 -26.17 -0.95
CA GLU A 149 -12.71 -27.29 -0.57
C GLU A 149 -12.23 -28.02 0.69
#